data_AF-A0AAU8CKZ5-F1
#
_entry.id   AF-A0AAU8CKZ5-F1
#
_cell.length_a   1.000
_cell.length_b   1.000
_cell.length_c   1.000
_cell.angle_alpha   90.00
_cell.angle_beta   90.00
_cell.angle_gamma   90.00
#
_symmetry.space_group_name_H-M   'P 1'
#
loop_
_entity.id
_entity.type
_entity.pdbx_description
1 polymer ?
#
loop_
_entity_poly.entity_id
_entity_poly.type
_entity_poly.pdbx_seq_one_letter_code
_entity_poly.pdbx_strand_id
1 'polypeptide(L)'
;MALTKHGDCHIWTGQMKQGKPYLKGVGNPVRHLLGIETDRIQVRLDCPREDPRCIKIDHQRVIVEQNHKYDDAPLPTWEDPRVTSSGFSQAQLDEIEEEVQALTEDPTLIEFFDNPDPRVKEEILRRVQAT
;
A
#
# COMPACT_ATOMS: atom_id res chain seq x y z
N MET A 1 -4.28 -15.41 -14.71
CA MET A 1 -5.18 -14.23 -14.78
C MET A 1 -4.88 -13.52 -16.10
N ALA A 2 -5.89 -13.27 -16.94
CA ALA A 2 -5.71 -12.40 -18.10
C ALA A 2 -5.85 -10.95 -17.63
N LEU A 3 -4.84 -10.13 -17.93
CA LEU A 3 -4.78 -8.71 -17.55
C LEU A 3 -4.46 -7.93 -18.81
N THR A 4 -5.25 -6.90 -19.10
CA THR A 4 -4.94 -5.98 -20.19
C THR A 4 -4.51 -4.65 -19.59
N LYS A 5 -3.34 -4.14 -19.99
CA LYS A 5 -2.92 -2.79 -19.62
C LYS A 5 -3.63 -1.78 -20.50
N HIS A 6 -4.30 -0.80 -19.90
CA HIS A 6 -4.90 0.31 -20.60
C HIS A 6 -4.41 1.62 -20.00
N GLY A 7 -3.38 2.20 -20.62
CA GLY A 7 -2.60 3.27 -20.01
C GLY A 7 -1.98 2.81 -18.69
N ASP A 8 -2.21 3.58 -17.63
CA ASP A 8 -1.72 3.29 -16.27
C ASP A 8 -2.68 2.40 -15.45
N CYS A 9 -3.73 1.83 -16.07
CA CYS A 9 -4.67 0.93 -15.39
C CYS A 9 -4.42 -0.53 -15.78
N HIS A 10 -4.51 -1.43 -14.79
CA HIS A 10 -4.60 -2.87 -15.01
C HIS A 10 -6.07 -3.26 -15.08
N ILE A 11 -6.53 -3.66 -16.26
CA ILE A 11 -7.94 -3.96 -16.52
C ILE A 11 -8.19 -5.46 -16.34
N TRP A 12 -9.18 -5.77 -15.51
CA TRP A 12 -9.70 -7.10 -15.32
C TRP A 12 -10.50 -7.53 -16.55
N THR A 13 -10.08 -8.65 -17.16
CA THR A 13 -10.80 -9.27 -18.29
C THR A 13 -11.57 -10.53 -17.89
N GLY A 14 -11.60 -10.85 -16.59
CA GLY A 14 -12.30 -12.00 -16.05
C GLY A 14 -13.77 -11.74 -15.74
N GLN A 15 -14.32 -12.58 -14.86
CA GLN A 15 -15.73 -12.51 -14.46
C GLN A 15 -16.05 -11.22 -13.70
N MET A 16 -17.21 -10.63 -13.99
CA MET A 16 -17.76 -9.49 -13.26
C MET A 16 -18.98 -9.93 -12.45
N LYS A 17 -19.17 -9.39 -11.24
CA LYS A 17 -20.36 -9.59 -10.40
C LYS A 17 -20.85 -8.24 -9.90
N GLN A 18 -22.12 -7.91 -10.14
CA GLN A 18 -22.72 -6.61 -9.78
C GLN A 18 -21.89 -5.39 -10.27
N GLY A 19 -21.36 -5.47 -11.49
CA GLY A 19 -20.55 -4.40 -12.07
C GLY A 19 -19.12 -4.29 -11.52
N LYS A 20 -18.69 -5.21 -10.64
CA LYS A 20 -17.34 -5.21 -10.05
C LYS A 20 -16.54 -6.46 -10.46
N PRO A 21 -15.20 -6.37 -10.54
CA PRO A 21 -14.33 -7.50 -10.76
C PRO A 21 -14.55 -8.58 -9.71
N TYR A 22 -14.68 -9.82 -10.15
CA TYR A 22 -14.99 -10.94 -9.29
C TYR A 22 -14.15 -12.18 -9.61
N LEU A 23 -13.58 -12.76 -8.57
CA LEU A 23 -12.85 -14.02 -8.58
C LEU A 23 -13.53 -15.00 -7.63
N LYS A 24 -13.91 -16.18 -8.12
CA LYS A 24 -14.58 -17.21 -7.32
C LYS A 24 -13.72 -17.62 -6.13
N GLY A 25 -14.30 -17.63 -4.93
CA GLY A 25 -13.61 -17.97 -3.68
C GLY A 25 -12.88 -16.80 -3.00
N VAL A 26 -12.63 -15.70 -3.72
CA VAL A 26 -11.91 -14.53 -3.18
C VAL A 26 -12.79 -13.26 -3.15
N GLY A 27 -13.73 -13.12 -4.08
CA GLY A 27 -14.49 -11.90 -4.25
C GLY A 27 -13.73 -10.90 -5.11
N ASN A 28 -13.39 -9.72 -4.58
CA ASN A 28 -12.61 -8.74 -5.33
C ASN A 28 -11.19 -9.31 -5.60
N PRO A 29 -10.76 -9.46 -6.87
CA PRO A 29 -9.45 -10.04 -7.21
C PRO A 29 -8.27 -9.26 -6.62
N VAL A 30 -8.41 -7.97 -6.33
CA VAL A 30 -7.35 -7.16 -5.70
C VAL A 30 -7.02 -7.68 -4.29
N ARG A 31 -7.99 -8.28 -3.58
CA ARG A 31 -7.73 -8.88 -2.26
C ARG A 31 -6.65 -9.95 -2.32
N HIS A 32 -6.64 -10.75 -3.39
CA HIS A 32 -5.61 -11.75 -3.61
C HIS A 32 -4.24 -11.10 -3.85
N LEU A 33 -4.20 -10.02 -4.63
CA LEU A 33 -2.96 -9.29 -4.94
C LEU A 33 -2.36 -8.61 -3.70
N LEU A 34 -3.20 -8.19 -2.76
CA LEU A 34 -2.82 -7.55 -1.51
C LEU A 34 -2.63 -8.54 -0.34
N GLY A 35 -2.77 -9.85 -0.57
CA GLY A 35 -2.68 -10.85 0.51
C GLY A 35 -3.75 -10.69 1.60
N ILE A 36 -4.91 -10.11 1.28
CA ILE A 36 -5.99 -9.87 2.25
C ILE A 36 -6.84 -11.15 2.37
N GLU A 37 -6.67 -11.84 3.48
CA GLU A 37 -7.42 -13.06 3.79
C GLU A 37 -8.72 -12.77 4.55
N THR A 38 -8.72 -11.79 5.45
CA THR A 38 -9.87 -11.45 6.30
C THR A 38 -10.95 -10.65 5.58
N ASP A 39 -12.21 -11.01 5.79
CA ASP A 39 -13.39 -10.33 5.25
C ASP A 39 -13.64 -8.94 5.86
N ARG A 40 -13.12 -8.69 7.07
CA ARG A 40 -13.19 -7.42 7.81
C ARG A 40 -12.37 -6.28 7.18
N ILE A 41 -11.64 -6.57 6.11
CA ILE A 41 -10.90 -5.58 5.33
C ILE A 41 -11.59 -5.43 3.98
N GLN A 42 -12.07 -4.24 3.67
CA GLN A 42 -12.68 -3.94 2.39
C GLN A 42 -11.70 -3.31 1.42
N VAL A 43 -11.80 -3.69 0.15
CA VAL A 43 -11.06 -3.05 -0.94
C VAL A 43 -12.05 -2.31 -1.83
N ARG A 44 -11.87 -1.00 -1.91
CA ARG A 44 -12.68 -0.08 -2.71
C ARG A 44 -11.85 0.44 -3.87
N LEU A 45 -12.50 0.62 -5.01
CA LEU A 45 -11.90 1.24 -6.17
C LEU A 45 -11.76 2.74 -5.92
N ASP A 46 -10.56 3.26 -6.15
CA ASP A 46 -10.22 4.68 -6.04
C ASP A 46 -9.40 5.10 -7.28
N CYS A 47 -9.86 4.64 -8.44
CA CYS A 47 -9.17 4.85 -9.71
C CYS A 47 -9.48 6.24 -10.26
N PRO A 48 -8.48 7.04 -10.65
CA PRO A 48 -8.70 8.40 -11.17
C PRO A 48 -9.45 8.42 -12.51
N ARG A 49 -9.51 7.28 -13.22
CA ARG A 49 -10.28 7.12 -14.46
C ARG A 49 -11.67 6.57 -14.25
N GLU A 50 -12.04 6.26 -13.01
CA GLU A 50 -13.32 5.67 -12.62
C GLU A 50 -13.66 4.37 -13.39
N ASP A 51 -12.65 3.69 -13.95
CA ASP A 51 -12.88 2.44 -14.68
C ASP A 51 -13.21 1.30 -13.69
N PRO A 52 -14.44 0.76 -13.69
CA PRO A 52 -14.88 -0.24 -12.73
C PRO A 52 -14.11 -1.55 -12.84
N ARG A 53 -13.41 -1.79 -13.95
CA ARG A 53 -12.61 -3.00 -14.19
C ARG A 53 -11.16 -2.85 -13.75
N CYS A 54 -10.76 -1.67 -13.29
CA CYS A 54 -9.40 -1.44 -12.83
C CYS A 54 -9.13 -2.26 -11.55
N ILE A 55 -8.04 -3.01 -11.57
CA ILE A 55 -7.53 -3.82 -10.47
C ILE A 55 -6.06 -3.51 -10.17
N LYS A 56 -5.53 -2.39 -10.68
CA LYS A 56 -4.20 -1.91 -10.30
C LYS A 56 -4.20 -1.62 -8.81
N ILE A 57 -3.25 -2.18 -8.08
CA ILE A 57 -3.20 -2.12 -6.62
C ILE A 57 -3.13 -0.67 -6.11
N ASP A 58 -2.41 0.22 -6.80
CA ASP A 58 -2.30 1.64 -6.41
C ASP A 58 -3.59 2.44 -6.59
N HIS A 59 -4.53 1.95 -7.40
CA HIS A 59 -5.82 2.61 -7.65
C HIS A 59 -6.93 2.07 -6.73
N GLN A 60 -6.54 1.52 -5.58
CA GLN A 60 -7.44 0.83 -4.66
C GLN A 60 -7.22 1.36 -3.26
N ARG A 61 -8.32 1.70 -2.61
CA ARG A 61 -8.35 2.10 -1.22
C ARG A 61 -8.70 0.89 -0.36
N VAL A 62 -7.84 0.57 0.59
CA VAL A 62 -8.07 -0.48 1.57
C VAL A 62 -8.65 0.15 2.83
N ILE A 63 -9.71 -0.45 3.36
CA ILE A 63 -10.45 0.04 4.52
C ILE A 63 -10.53 -1.12 5.50
N VAL A 64 -9.89 -0.96 6.65
CA VAL A 64 -10.07 -1.87 7.78
C VAL A 64 -11.35 -1.45 8.49
N GLU A 65 -12.36 -2.33 8.52
CA GLU A 65 -13.60 -2.02 9.22
C GLU A 65 -13.35 -2.02 10.73
N GLN A 66 -13.90 -1.01 11.40
CA GLN A 66 -13.93 -0.98 12.85
C GLN A 66 -14.85 -2.09 13.37
N ASN A 67 -14.47 -2.66 14.51
CA ASN A 67 -15.33 -3.56 15.26
C ASN A 67 -16.68 -2.90 15.56
N HIS A 68 -17.75 -3.67 15.44
CA HIS A 68 -19.03 -3.25 15.99
C HIS A 68 -18.95 -3.16 17.53
N LYS A 69 -19.86 -2.40 18.15
CA LYS A 69 -19.91 -2.12 19.60
C LYS A 69 -19.82 -3.35 20.52
N TYR A 70 -20.14 -4.54 20.01
CA TYR A 70 -20.11 -5.81 20.75
C TYR A 70 -19.19 -6.86 20.11
N ASP A 71 -18.34 -6.45 19.19
CA ASP A 71 -17.33 -7.31 18.58
C ASP A 71 -16.00 -7.09 19.30
N ASP A 72 -15.75 -7.94 20.29
CA ASP A 72 -14.54 -7.90 21.12
C ASP A 72 -13.32 -8.52 20.41
N ALA A 73 -13.47 -9.01 19.18
CA ALA A 73 -12.36 -9.59 18.44
C ALA A 73 -11.31 -8.51 18.10
N PRO A 74 -10.01 -8.76 18.25
CA PRO A 74 -8.99 -7.76 17.89
C PRO A 74 -9.15 -7.33 16.42
N LEU A 75 -8.81 -6.08 16.13
CA LEU A 75 -8.76 -5.60 14.75
C LEU A 75 -7.79 -6.46 13.95
N PRO A 76 -8.10 -6.78 12.68
CA PRO A 76 -7.19 -7.56 11.86
C PRO A 76 -5.89 -6.79 11.67
N THR A 77 -4.77 -7.45 11.94
CA THR A 77 -3.43 -6.97 11.60
C THR A 77 -3.21 -7.25 10.12
N TRP A 78 -3.30 -6.22 9.30
CA TRP A 78 -2.90 -6.28 7.89
C TRP A 78 -1.91 -5.16 7.61
N GLU A 79 -0.79 -5.54 7.04
CA GLU A 79 0.26 -4.62 6.59
C GLU A 79 0.13 -4.47 5.08
N ASP A 80 0.13 -3.22 4.62
CA ASP A 80 -0.02 -2.93 3.20
C ASP A 80 1.26 -3.32 2.44
N PRO A 81 1.24 -4.35 1.57
CA PRO A 81 2.42 -4.78 0.84
C PRO A 81 2.98 -3.72 -0.11
N ARG A 82 2.19 -2.68 -0.44
CA ARG A 82 2.68 -1.51 -1.19
C ARG A 82 3.69 -0.72 -0.38
N VAL A 83 3.48 -0.62 0.93
CA VAL A 83 4.31 0.10 1.91
C VAL A 83 5.49 -0.76 2.35
N THR A 84 5.25 -2.06 2.60
CA THR A 84 6.27 -3.04 3.00
C THR A 84 7.23 -3.43 1.88
N SER A 85 7.02 -2.98 0.65
CA SER A 85 7.94 -3.20 -0.48
C SER A 85 9.35 -2.58 -0.26
N SER A 86 9.45 -1.67 0.69
CA SER A 86 10.71 -1.06 1.14
C SER A 86 11.42 -1.87 2.25
N GLY A 87 10.71 -2.80 2.92
CA GLY A 87 11.24 -3.58 4.04
C GLY A 87 11.38 -2.80 5.36
N PHE A 88 10.68 -1.66 5.49
CA PHE A 88 10.61 -0.81 6.68
C PHE A 88 9.18 -0.80 7.24
N SER A 89 9.05 -0.73 8.57
CA SER A 89 7.78 -0.49 9.25
C SER A 89 7.27 0.95 9.03
N GLN A 90 6.00 1.22 9.30
CA GLN A 90 5.45 2.58 9.15
C GLN A 90 6.21 3.61 10.00
N ALA A 91 6.53 3.28 11.25
CA ALA A 91 7.31 4.16 12.12
C ALA A 91 8.70 4.48 11.53
N GLN A 92 9.35 3.49 10.92
CA GLN A 92 10.63 3.69 10.23
C GLN A 92 10.48 4.52 8.96
N LEU A 93 9.36 4.41 8.24
CA LEU A 93 9.11 5.22 7.06
C LEU A 93 8.85 6.68 7.41
N ASP A 94 8.11 6.94 8.48
CA ASP A 94 7.87 8.30 8.99
C ASP A 94 9.21 8.94 9.42
N GLU A 95 10.05 8.19 10.13
CA GLU A 95 11.42 8.60 10.49
C GLU A 95 12.29 8.87 9.25
N ILE A 96 12.27 7.99 8.25
CA ILE A 96 13.00 8.19 6.98
C ILE A 96 12.54 9.47 6.28
N GLU A 97 11.23 9.76 6.27
CA GLU A 97 10.68 10.92 5.58
C GLU A 97 11.06 12.25 6.26
N GLU A 98 10.94 12.32 7.59
CA GLU A 98 11.35 13.48 8.38
C GLU A 98 12.83 13.82 8.15
N GLU A 99 13.66 12.78 8.11
CA GLU A 99 15.10 12.90 7.97
C GLU A 99 15.55 13.21 6.54
N VAL A 100 14.88 12.67 5.52
CA VAL A 100 15.09 13.08 4.13
C VAL A 100 14.78 14.57 3.96
N GLN A 101 13.72 15.06 4.60
CA GLN A 101 13.37 16.48 4.54
C GLN A 101 14.45 17.33 5.22
N ALA A 102 14.88 16.96 6.43
CA ALA A 102 15.94 17.67 7.15
C ALA A 102 17.26 17.75 6.36
N LEU A 103 17.67 16.65 5.71
CA LEU A 103 18.88 16.62 4.87
C LEU A 103 18.74 17.37 3.54
N THR A 104 17.52 17.46 3.02
CA THR A 104 17.24 18.28 1.84
C THR A 104 17.36 19.78 2.17
N GLU A 105 16.97 20.16 3.40
CA GLU A 105 17.06 21.53 3.90
C GLU A 105 18.48 21.92 4.35
N ASP A 106 19.18 21.03 5.06
CA ASP A 106 20.58 21.20 5.46
C ASP A 106 21.39 19.89 5.32
N PRO A 107 22.19 19.75 4.25
CA PRO A 107 22.96 18.54 3.99
C PRO A 107 24.13 18.32 4.97
N THR A 108 24.46 19.30 5.82
CA THR A 108 25.51 19.15 6.85
C THR A 108 25.04 18.35 8.07
N LEU A 109 23.73 18.13 8.21
CA LEU A 109 23.15 17.33 9.29
C LEU A 109 23.47 15.83 9.19
N ILE A 110 23.98 15.36 8.05
CA ILE A 110 24.30 13.94 7.77
C ILE A 110 25.24 13.30 8.80
N GLU A 111 26.09 14.09 9.45
CA GLU A 111 27.05 13.63 10.46
C GLU A 111 26.44 13.50 11.87
N PHE A 112 25.24 14.05 12.10
CA PHE A 112 24.53 13.99 13.38
C PHE A 112 23.50 12.84 13.47
N PHE A 113 23.37 12.06 12.39
CA PHE A 113 22.53 10.87 12.34
C PHE A 113 23.09 9.73 13.19
N ASP A 114 22.75 9.74 14.48
CA ASP A 114 22.94 8.62 15.41
C ASP A 114 21.78 7.60 15.27
N ASN A 115 21.56 7.08 14.07
CA ASN A 115 20.56 6.02 13.85
C ASN A 115 21.26 4.64 13.85
N PRO A 116 20.91 3.70 14.75
CA PRO A 116 21.60 2.41 14.83
C PRO A 116 21.30 1.44 13.68
N ASP A 117 20.27 1.69 12.85
CA ASP A 117 19.94 0.81 11.72
C ASP A 117 20.59 1.29 10.40
N PRO A 118 21.63 0.61 9.89
CA PRO A 118 22.31 0.99 8.66
C PRO A 118 21.39 0.92 7.43
N ARG A 119 20.32 0.11 7.46
CA ARG A 119 19.37 0.03 6.34
C ARG A 119 18.54 1.29 6.20
N VAL A 120 18.14 1.89 7.32
CA VAL A 120 17.38 3.15 7.37
C VAL A 120 18.24 4.28 6.78
N LYS A 121 19.52 4.33 7.16
CA LYS A 121 20.47 5.32 6.65
C LYS A 121 20.66 5.22 5.12
N GLU A 122 20.85 4.02 4.58
CA GLU A 122 20.99 3.82 3.13
C GLU A 122 19.74 4.27 2.36
N GLU A 123 18.55 4.01 2.91
CA GLU A 123 17.28 4.41 2.30
C GLU A 123 17.10 5.93 2.29
N ILE A 124 17.45 6.62 3.37
CA ILE A 124 17.46 8.10 3.47
C ILE A 124 18.38 8.69 2.40
N LEU A 125 19.64 8.23 2.33
CA LEU A 125 20.62 8.73 1.37
C LEU A 125 20.18 8.50 -0.08
N ARG A 126 19.60 7.33 -0.36
CA ARG A 126 19.05 7.02 -1.68
C ARG A 126 17.95 8.00 -2.08
N ARG A 127 17.04 8.35 -1.16
CA ARG A 127 15.94 9.30 -1.42
C ARG A 127 16.43 10.73 -1.60
N VAL A 128 17.38 11.17 -0.77
CA VAL A 128 18.02 12.50 -0.92
C VAL A 128 18.72 12.61 -2.28
N GLN A 129 19.42 11.57 -2.74
CA GLN A 129 20.09 11.56 -4.05
C GLN A 129 19.13 11.48 -5.25
N ALA A 130 17.90 11.00 -5.04
CA ALA A 130 16.88 10.88 -6.08
C ALA A 130 15.97 12.13 -6.17
N THR A 131 16.14 13.09 -5.28
CA THR A 131 15.43 14.38 -5.23
C THR A 131 16.20 15.43 -6.02
#